data_AF-A0A371YSR8-F1
#
_entry.id   AF-A0A371YSR8-F1
#
_cell.length_a   1.000
_cell.length_b   1.000
_cell.length_c   1.000
_cell.angle_alpha   90.00
_cell.angle_beta   90.00
_cell.angle_gamma   90.00
#
_symmetry.space_group_name_H-M   'P 1'
#
loop_
_entity.id
_entity.type
_entity.pdbx_description
1 polymer ?
#
loop_
_entity_poly.entity_id
_entity_poly.type
_entity_poly.pdbx_seq_one_letter_code
_entity_poly.pdbx_strand_id
1 'polypeptide(L)'
;MPHTPDDVFIARFQSSQAMQDDRTIFSVQLSADQFIFRSWIDQFRYAKPKQWQSEFSSQNIAKDSLIIGLAYTPDGTKPEQYQIASFAMLSCQNDRLSISKPVTSFFAWDRNRSSCEYTDGKTIGILDGFIQYDQNDYLKKLQQKYPNCQQLNAAFPKAVVNDTQQNIQQLSGFLHWWNKLLNSFKLWF
;
A
#
# COMPACT_ATOMS: atom_id res chain seq x y z
N MET A 1 -4.31 7.82 18.27
CA MET A 1 -3.91 8.91 17.35
C MET A 1 -4.37 8.51 15.96
N PRO A 2 -4.89 9.41 15.11
CA PRO A 2 -5.21 9.04 13.74
C PRO A 2 -3.93 8.59 13.02
N HIS A 3 -4.11 7.79 11.99
CA HIS A 3 -2.99 7.40 11.13
C HIS A 3 -2.28 8.62 10.56
N THR A 4 -1.05 8.41 10.12
CA THR A 4 -0.24 9.42 9.43
C THR A 4 0.10 8.94 8.02
N PRO A 5 0.57 9.84 7.13
CA PRO A 5 1.01 9.44 5.80
C PRO A 5 2.11 8.35 5.83
N ASP A 6 2.92 8.29 6.89
CA ASP A 6 3.97 7.27 7.04
C ASP A 6 3.42 5.85 7.21
N ASP A 7 2.15 5.71 7.56
CA ASP A 7 1.45 4.43 7.67
C ASP A 7 0.96 3.92 6.30
N VAL A 8 1.04 4.74 5.25
CA VAL A 8 0.49 4.41 3.93
C VAL A 8 1.40 3.45 3.18
N PHE A 9 0.88 2.28 2.86
CA PHE A 9 1.53 1.30 2.00
C PHE A 9 0.74 1.05 0.71
N ILE A 10 1.44 0.64 -0.35
CA ILE A 10 0.86 0.03 -1.54
C ILE A 10 1.45 -1.37 -1.69
N ALA A 11 0.61 -2.33 -2.06
CA ALA A 11 1.04 -3.71 -2.28
C ALA A 11 0.13 -4.44 -3.27
N ARG A 12 0.56 -5.63 -3.69
CA ARG A 12 -0.29 -6.63 -4.35
C ARG A 12 -0.84 -7.59 -3.31
N PHE A 13 -2.16 -7.67 -3.23
CA PHE A 13 -2.82 -8.65 -2.37
C PHE A 13 -2.60 -10.07 -2.90
N GLN A 14 -2.24 -11.02 -2.03
CA GLN A 14 -2.05 -12.42 -2.43
C GLN A 14 -3.09 -13.34 -1.80
N SER A 15 -3.26 -13.27 -0.48
CA SER A 15 -4.24 -14.08 0.25
C SER A 15 -4.54 -13.50 1.62
N SER A 16 -5.62 -13.97 2.24
CA SER A 16 -5.97 -13.67 3.63
C SER A 16 -6.59 -14.91 4.25
N GLN A 17 -6.09 -15.29 5.43
CA GLN A 17 -6.53 -16.47 6.16
C GLN A 17 -6.63 -16.18 7.65
N ALA A 18 -7.70 -16.64 8.28
CA ALA A 18 -7.84 -16.55 9.74
C ALA A 18 -6.71 -17.34 10.42
N MET A 19 -6.14 -16.78 11.48
CA MET A 19 -5.12 -17.48 12.27
C MET A 19 -5.75 -18.64 13.04
N GLN A 20 -5.00 -19.73 13.23
CA GLN A 20 -5.51 -20.93 13.89
C GLN A 20 -5.85 -20.65 15.37
N ASP A 21 -5.00 -19.87 16.03
CA ASP A 21 -5.13 -19.58 17.47
C ASP A 21 -6.12 -18.45 17.76
N ASP A 22 -6.40 -17.58 16.79
CA ASP A 22 -7.37 -16.49 16.90
C ASP A 22 -8.08 -16.26 15.57
N ARG A 23 -9.36 -16.63 15.51
CA ARG A 23 -10.18 -16.50 14.30
C ARG A 23 -10.61 -15.05 14.00
N THR A 24 -10.32 -14.11 14.90
CA THR A 24 -10.58 -12.68 14.69
C THR A 24 -9.40 -11.98 14.00
N ILE A 25 -8.21 -12.60 14.05
CA ILE A 25 -7.00 -12.10 13.39
C ILE A 25 -6.77 -12.87 12.10
N PHE A 26 -6.48 -12.15 11.03
CA PHE A 26 -6.21 -12.69 9.71
C PHE A 26 -4.75 -12.42 9.35
N SER A 27 -4.02 -13.48 8.98
CA SER A 27 -2.73 -13.32 8.32
C SER A 27 -2.98 -12.93 6.86
N VAL A 28 -2.39 -11.80 6.46
CA VAL A 28 -2.49 -11.26 5.11
C VAL A 28 -1.16 -11.49 4.40
N GLN A 29 -1.21 -12.05 3.20
CA GLN A 29 -0.03 -12.15 2.34
C GLN A 29 -0.07 -11.03 1.31
N LEU A 30 1.01 -10.25 1.29
CA LEU A 30 1.25 -9.17 0.35
C LEU A 30 2.52 -9.46 -0.44
N SER A 31 2.59 -8.93 -1.65
CA SER A 31 3.82 -8.88 -2.44
C SER A 31 4.05 -7.49 -3.00
N ALA A 32 5.30 -7.20 -3.33
CA ALA A 32 5.73 -5.87 -3.77
C ALA A 32 5.28 -4.74 -2.82
N ASP A 33 5.22 -5.01 -1.51
CA ASP A 33 4.80 -4.03 -0.52
C ASP A 33 5.82 -2.91 -0.37
N GLN A 34 5.33 -1.67 -0.34
CA GLN A 34 6.14 -0.48 -0.13
C GLN A 34 5.36 0.55 0.67
N PHE A 35 6.00 1.17 1.66
CA PHE A 35 5.49 2.40 2.28
C PHE A 35 5.80 3.59 1.38
N ILE A 36 4.77 4.34 0.97
CA ILE A 36 4.89 5.21 -0.20
C ILE A 36 5.13 6.68 0.11
N PHE A 37 4.81 7.15 1.33
CA PHE A 37 5.04 8.52 1.78
C PHE A 37 6.12 8.65 2.87
N ARG A 38 6.69 7.54 3.34
CA ARG A 38 7.82 7.56 4.27
C ARG A 38 9.02 8.29 3.69
N SER A 39 9.71 9.06 4.52
CA SER A 39 10.97 9.71 4.13
C SER A 39 12.12 8.70 4.04
N TRP A 40 13.26 9.13 3.51
CA TRP A 40 14.46 8.30 3.48
C TRP A 40 14.98 7.99 4.90
N ILE A 41 14.80 8.92 5.86
CA ILE A 41 15.21 8.74 7.26
C ILE A 41 14.38 7.62 7.91
N ASP A 42 13.11 7.52 7.53
CA ASP A 42 12.20 6.51 8.06
C ASP A 42 12.60 5.09 7.67
N GLN A 43 13.41 4.91 6.62
CA GLN A 43 13.97 3.59 6.28
C GLN A 43 14.89 3.04 7.36
N PHE A 44 15.51 3.91 8.17
CA PHE A 44 16.32 3.50 9.32
C PHE A 44 15.51 3.39 10.61
N ARG A 45 14.36 4.07 10.68
CA ARG A 45 13.46 4.05 11.85
C ARG A 45 12.59 2.81 11.89
N TYR A 46 12.07 2.39 10.74
CA TYR A 46 11.11 1.29 10.67
C TYR A 46 11.74 0.01 10.14
N ALA A 47 11.46 -1.11 10.82
CA ALA A 47 11.86 -2.41 10.30
C ALA A 47 11.02 -2.78 9.08
N LYS A 48 11.61 -3.57 8.18
CA LYS A 48 10.92 -4.11 7.02
C LYS A 48 9.83 -5.09 7.49
N PRO A 49 8.61 -5.03 6.93
CA PRO A 49 7.56 -5.98 7.25
C PRO A 49 8.00 -7.41 6.93
N LYS A 50 7.80 -8.34 7.88
CA LYS A 50 7.87 -9.79 7.63
C LYS A 50 6.51 -10.46 7.75
N GLN A 51 5.62 -9.86 8.52
CA GLN A 51 4.29 -10.39 8.79
C GLN A 51 3.27 -9.25 8.74
N TRP A 52 2.18 -9.51 8.05
CA TRP A 52 1.03 -8.61 7.95
C TRP A 52 -0.19 -9.29 8.53
N GLN A 53 -0.92 -8.55 9.36
CA GLN A 53 -2.12 -9.03 10.05
C GLN A 53 -3.25 -8.02 9.90
N SER A 54 -4.49 -8.47 9.98
CA SER A 54 -5.67 -7.62 10.04
C SER A 54 -6.71 -8.18 11.01
N GLU A 55 -7.55 -7.32 11.57
CA GLU A 55 -8.73 -7.71 12.39
C GLU A 55 -10.01 -7.83 11.55
N PHE A 56 -9.86 -7.84 10.22
CA PHE A 56 -10.96 -7.95 9.28
C PHE A 56 -10.62 -8.98 8.21
N SER A 57 -11.66 -9.67 7.72
CA SER A 57 -11.55 -10.58 6.59
C SER A 57 -11.41 -9.83 5.28
N SER A 58 -10.50 -10.28 4.43
CA SER A 58 -10.34 -9.78 3.07
C SER A 58 -10.33 -10.89 2.03
N GLN A 59 -11.05 -11.98 2.32
CA GLN A 59 -11.14 -13.15 1.43
C GLN A 59 -11.76 -12.85 0.07
N ASN A 60 -12.57 -11.79 -0.03
CA ASN A 60 -13.23 -11.38 -1.28
C ASN A 60 -12.33 -10.54 -2.20
N ILE A 61 -11.11 -10.20 -1.77
CA ILE A 61 -10.16 -9.45 -2.59
C ILE A 61 -9.45 -10.41 -3.52
N ALA A 62 -9.52 -10.13 -4.83
CA ALA A 62 -8.88 -10.98 -5.82
C ALA A 62 -7.36 -10.96 -5.67
N LYS A 63 -6.73 -12.12 -5.84
CA LYS A 63 -5.26 -12.24 -5.92
C LYS A 63 -4.69 -11.27 -6.97
N ASP A 64 -3.53 -10.70 -6.68
CA ASP A 64 -2.81 -9.69 -7.45
C ASP A 64 -3.54 -8.35 -7.63
N SER A 65 -4.64 -8.12 -6.90
CA SER A 65 -5.24 -6.78 -6.79
C SER A 65 -4.23 -5.81 -6.19
N LEU A 66 -4.10 -4.64 -6.81
CA LEU A 66 -3.30 -3.57 -6.24
C LEU A 66 -4.12 -2.88 -5.14
N ILE A 67 -3.55 -2.77 -3.96
CA ILE A 67 -4.19 -2.17 -2.80
C ILE A 67 -3.35 -1.03 -2.25
N ILE A 68 -4.02 -0.07 -1.63
CA ILE A 68 -3.42 1.00 -0.84
C ILE A 68 -4.05 0.97 0.54
N GLY A 69 -3.24 0.96 1.59
CA GLY A 69 -3.72 0.77 2.95
C GLY A 69 -2.92 1.49 4.00
N LEU A 70 -3.40 1.36 5.24
CA LEU A 70 -2.79 1.93 6.43
C LEU A 70 -2.30 0.78 7.31
N ALA A 71 -1.04 0.85 7.73
CA ALA A 71 -0.48 -0.14 8.63
C ALA A 71 0.55 0.43 9.59
N TYR A 72 0.60 -0.17 10.77
CA TYR A 72 1.46 0.23 11.86
C TYR A 72 1.98 -0.99 12.62
N THR A 73 3.03 -0.83 13.40
CA THR A 73 3.51 -1.85 14.32
C THR A 73 2.79 -1.68 15.66
N PRO A 74 1.90 -2.60 16.06
CA PRO A 74 1.15 -2.45 17.31
C PRO A 74 2.05 -2.62 18.55
N ASP A 75 3.10 -3.43 18.43
CA ASP A 75 4.06 -3.75 19.48
C ASP A 75 5.47 -3.31 19.04
N GLY A 76 6.02 -2.30 19.73
CA GLY A 76 7.37 -1.80 19.47
C GLY A 76 8.47 -2.83 19.71
N THR A 77 8.17 -3.94 20.40
CA THR A 77 9.11 -5.06 20.60
C THR A 77 9.13 -6.04 19.42
N LYS A 78 8.14 -5.97 18.52
CA LYS A 78 8.03 -6.79 17.30
C LYS A 78 7.90 -5.90 16.06
N PRO A 79 8.95 -5.11 15.73
CA PRO A 79 8.88 -4.07 14.70
C PRO A 79 8.67 -4.60 13.27
N GLU A 80 8.77 -5.91 13.06
CA GLU A 80 8.54 -6.56 11.76
C GLU A 80 7.11 -7.08 11.58
N GLN A 81 6.28 -7.02 12.64
CA GLN A 81 4.87 -7.40 12.64
C GLN A 81 4.01 -6.16 12.45
N TYR A 82 3.32 -6.09 11.32
CA TYR A 82 2.47 -4.97 10.95
C TYR A 82 1.00 -5.33 11.03
N GLN A 83 0.23 -4.50 11.72
CA GLN A 83 -1.23 -4.52 11.74
C GLN A 83 -1.75 -3.59 10.64
N ILE A 84 -2.56 -4.13 9.74
CA ILE A 84 -3.29 -3.39 8.73
C ILE A 84 -4.59 -2.91 9.37
N ALA A 85 -4.76 -1.59 9.46
CA ALA A 85 -5.98 -0.99 9.99
C ALA A 85 -7.14 -1.07 8.98
N SER A 86 -6.85 -0.77 7.72
CA SER A 86 -7.77 -0.91 6.58
C SER A 86 -6.99 -0.76 5.28
N PHE A 87 -7.62 -1.12 4.15
CA PHE A 87 -7.10 -0.83 2.82
C PHE A 87 -8.24 -0.63 1.81
N ALA A 88 -7.90 -0.11 0.64
CA ALA A 88 -8.78 0.05 -0.50
C ALA A 88 -8.09 -0.46 -1.78
N MET A 89 -8.87 -0.77 -2.82
CA MET A 89 -8.32 -1.07 -4.14
C MET A 89 -7.74 0.20 -4.76
N LEU A 90 -6.51 0.11 -5.26
CA LEU A 90 -5.87 1.15 -6.07
C LEU A 90 -5.96 0.74 -7.54
N SER A 91 -6.74 1.49 -8.32
CA SER A 91 -6.92 1.24 -9.75
C SER A 91 -6.17 2.28 -10.57
N CYS A 92 -5.66 1.87 -11.72
CA CYS A 92 -5.16 2.77 -12.74
C CYS A 92 -5.85 2.46 -14.07
N GLN A 93 -6.57 3.44 -14.60
CA GLN A 93 -7.28 3.33 -15.88
C GLN A 93 -7.06 4.61 -16.67
N ASN A 94 -6.70 4.49 -17.95
CA ASN A 94 -6.39 5.62 -18.82
C ASN A 94 -5.37 6.59 -18.16
N ASP A 95 -4.33 6.00 -17.55
CA ASP A 95 -3.26 6.70 -16.81
C ASP A 95 -3.72 7.58 -15.64
N ARG A 96 -4.92 7.32 -15.11
CA ARG A 96 -5.45 8.01 -13.93
C ARG A 96 -5.61 7.03 -12.78
N LEU A 97 -5.05 7.41 -11.63
CA LEU A 97 -5.23 6.69 -10.38
C LEU A 97 -6.61 6.97 -9.79
N SER A 98 -7.21 5.93 -9.21
CA SER A 98 -8.43 6.03 -8.42
C SER A 98 -8.38 5.04 -7.27
N ILE A 99 -9.03 5.40 -6.15
CA ILE A 99 -9.04 4.60 -4.92
C ILE A 99 -10.49 4.25 -4.61
N SER A 100 -10.77 2.97 -4.36
CA SER A 100 -12.09 2.52 -3.94
C SER A 100 -12.40 2.97 -2.51
N LYS A 101 -13.59 2.63 -2.03
CA LYS A 101 -13.86 2.74 -0.59
C LYS A 101 -12.96 1.77 0.21
N PRO A 102 -12.57 2.14 1.43
CA PRO A 102 -11.95 1.23 2.39
C PRO A 102 -12.78 -0.04 2.61
N VAL A 103 -12.10 -1.17 2.80
CA VAL A 103 -12.75 -2.47 3.06
C VAL A 103 -13.37 -2.55 4.45
N THR A 104 -12.82 -1.82 5.42
CA THR A 104 -13.36 -1.71 6.78
C THR A 104 -13.23 -0.30 7.32
N SER A 105 -14.05 0.00 8.32
CA SER A 105 -13.95 1.18 9.18
C SER A 105 -12.58 1.26 9.87
N PHE A 106 -12.07 2.48 10.03
CA PHE A 106 -10.81 2.73 10.72
C PHE A 106 -10.86 4.07 11.47
N PHE A 107 -9.95 4.23 12.42
CA PHE A 107 -9.83 5.46 13.20
C PHE A 107 -9.17 6.56 12.36
N ALA A 108 -9.89 7.67 12.16
CA ALA A 108 -9.50 8.71 11.24
C ALA A 108 -9.91 10.10 11.76
N TRP A 109 -9.22 11.13 11.26
CA TRP A 109 -9.62 12.52 11.42
C TRP A 109 -10.78 12.84 10.47
N ASP A 110 -11.94 13.20 11.01
CA ASP A 110 -13.04 13.75 10.22
C ASP A 110 -12.88 15.28 10.14
N ARG A 111 -12.62 15.78 8.93
CA ARG A 111 -12.46 17.22 8.66
C ARG A 111 -13.74 18.02 8.89
N ASN A 112 -14.90 17.43 8.61
CA ASN A 112 -16.19 18.10 8.78
C ASN A 112 -16.52 18.29 10.26
N ARG A 113 -16.16 17.31 11.10
CA ARG A 113 -16.38 17.35 12.56
C ARG A 113 -15.22 17.96 13.34
N SER A 114 -14.05 18.10 12.71
CA SER A 114 -12.81 18.53 13.37
C SER A 114 -12.47 17.67 14.59
N SER A 115 -12.67 16.35 14.48
CA SER A 115 -12.42 15.39 15.55
C SER A 115 -11.97 14.04 14.99
N CYS A 116 -11.27 13.24 15.80
CA CYS A 116 -10.98 11.85 15.44
C CYS A 116 -12.12 10.93 15.86
N GLU A 117 -12.54 10.03 14.98
CA GLU A 117 -13.56 9.03 15.27
C GLU A 117 -13.32 7.73 14.52
N TYR A 118 -13.97 6.65 14.96
CA TYR A 118 -14.08 5.44 14.16
C TYR A 118 -15.11 5.69 13.06
N THR A 119 -14.62 5.85 11.85
CA THR A 119 -15.44 6.25 10.70
C THR A 119 -16.08 5.02 10.10
N ASP A 120 -17.32 5.14 9.59
CA ASP A 120 -17.78 4.13 8.66
C ASP A 120 -16.95 4.28 7.37
N GLY A 121 -16.37 3.20 6.85
CA GLY A 121 -15.56 3.24 5.62
C GLY A 121 -16.33 3.71 4.36
N LYS A 122 -17.54 4.25 4.53
CA LYS A 122 -18.43 4.74 3.49
C LYS A 122 -18.24 6.22 3.20
N THR A 123 -17.77 7.00 4.18
CA THR A 123 -17.73 8.47 4.14
C THR A 123 -16.31 9.01 4.01
N ILE A 124 -15.33 8.41 4.68
CA ILE A 124 -13.94 8.85 4.69
C ILE A 124 -13.08 7.90 3.87
N GLY A 125 -12.36 8.46 2.89
CA GLY A 125 -11.41 7.73 2.05
C GLY A 125 -10.17 7.28 2.83
N ILE A 126 -9.47 6.25 2.34
CA ILE A 126 -8.32 5.67 3.05
C ILE A 126 -7.17 6.67 3.27
N LEU A 127 -7.08 7.70 2.42
CA LEU A 127 -6.08 8.79 2.52
C LEU A 127 -6.68 10.12 3.01
N ASP A 128 -7.95 10.12 3.40
CA ASP A 128 -8.66 11.35 3.79
C ASP A 128 -8.63 11.57 5.31
N GLY A 129 -8.41 10.50 6.07
CA GLY A 129 -8.41 10.48 7.53
C GLY A 129 -7.18 11.11 8.21
N PHE A 130 -6.35 11.85 7.49
CA PHE A 130 -5.16 12.52 8.04
C PHE A 130 -5.48 13.94 8.49
N ILE A 131 -4.65 14.54 9.35
CA ILE A 131 -4.89 15.93 9.80
C ILE A 131 -4.55 16.95 8.70
N GLN A 132 -3.45 16.74 7.97
CA GLN A 132 -2.87 17.78 7.11
C GLN A 132 -3.57 17.96 5.75
N TYR A 133 -3.70 16.89 4.96
CA TYR A 133 -4.18 16.97 3.57
C TYR A 133 -5.26 15.93 3.27
N ASP A 134 -6.13 16.23 2.31
CA ASP A 134 -7.23 15.35 1.91
C ASP A 134 -6.75 14.23 0.97
N GLN A 135 -7.65 13.29 0.64
CA GLN A 135 -7.32 12.22 -0.30
C GLN A 135 -6.90 12.74 -1.68
N ASN A 136 -7.45 13.85 -2.16
CA ASN A 136 -7.12 14.39 -3.48
C ASN A 136 -5.66 14.85 -3.55
N ASP A 137 -5.16 15.49 -2.49
CA ASP A 137 -3.77 15.92 -2.39
C ASP A 137 -2.80 14.73 -2.39
N TYR A 138 -3.10 13.66 -1.64
CA TYR A 138 -2.27 12.46 -1.67
C TYR A 138 -2.38 11.68 -2.97
N LEU A 139 -3.55 11.67 -3.61
CA LEU A 139 -3.72 11.05 -4.93
C LEU A 139 -2.93 11.79 -6.01
N LYS A 140 -2.87 13.13 -5.95
CA LYS A 140 -1.99 13.94 -6.81
C LYS A 140 -0.52 13.59 -6.59
N LYS A 141 -0.06 13.46 -5.33
CA LYS A 141 1.31 13.04 -5.02
C LYS A 141 1.62 11.65 -5.57
N LEU A 142 0.68 10.70 -5.45
CA LEU A 142 0.82 9.37 -6.03
C LEU A 142 0.87 9.39 -7.55
N GLN A 143 0.01 10.19 -8.21
CA GLN A 143 0.00 10.35 -9.66
C GLN A 143 1.30 10.99 -10.16
N GLN A 144 1.88 11.94 -9.41
CA GLN A 144 3.19 12.51 -9.75
C GLN A 144 4.32 11.49 -9.63
N LYS A 145 4.25 10.59 -8.63
CA LYS A 145 5.23 9.51 -8.42
C LYS A 145 5.10 8.39 -9.46
N TYR A 146 3.87 8.08 -9.87
CA TYR A 146 3.55 7.09 -10.90
C TYR A 146 2.66 7.70 -12.00
N PRO A 147 3.25 8.48 -12.93
CA PRO A 147 2.52 9.22 -13.97
C PRO A 147 1.57 8.40 -14.84
N ASN A 148 1.81 7.10 -15.03
CA ASN A 148 0.98 6.25 -15.88
C ASN A 148 0.85 4.82 -15.32
N CYS A 149 -0.10 4.06 -15.87
CA CYS A 149 -0.41 2.73 -15.38
C CYS A 149 0.75 1.75 -15.58
N GLN A 150 1.58 1.95 -16.61
CA GLN A 150 2.77 1.13 -16.84
C GLN A 150 3.77 1.31 -15.70
N GLN A 151 4.09 2.55 -15.31
CA GLN A 151 5.02 2.85 -14.22
C GLN A 151 4.51 2.35 -12.87
N LEU A 152 3.22 2.51 -12.58
CA LEU A 152 2.61 1.96 -11.37
C LEU A 152 2.74 0.43 -11.33
N ASN A 153 2.33 -0.27 -12.39
CA ASN A 153 2.38 -1.72 -12.44
C ASN A 153 3.82 -2.25 -12.43
N ALA A 154 4.77 -1.48 -12.94
CA ALA A 154 6.18 -1.84 -12.92
C ALA A 154 6.81 -1.68 -11.52
N ALA A 155 6.37 -0.69 -10.74
CA ALA A 155 6.75 -0.53 -9.34
C ALA A 155 6.12 -1.60 -8.43
N PHE A 156 4.92 -2.08 -8.82
CA PHE A 156 4.15 -3.08 -8.09
C PHE A 156 3.80 -4.27 -9.00
N PRO A 157 4.78 -5.09 -9.40
CA PRO A 157 4.56 -6.20 -10.31
C PRO A 157 3.66 -7.26 -9.66
N LYS A 158 2.80 -7.91 -10.47
CA LYS A 158 2.04 -9.08 -10.02
C LYS A 158 3.01 -10.21 -9.64
N ALA A 159 2.59 -11.09 -8.73
CA ALA A 159 3.38 -12.28 -8.43
C ALA A 159 3.52 -13.12 -9.72
N VAL A 160 4.74 -13.54 -10.04
CA VAL A 160 4.98 -14.40 -11.20
C VAL A 160 4.34 -15.76 -10.91
N VAL A 161 3.29 -16.10 -11.66
CA VAL A 161 2.84 -17.48 -11.77
C VAL A 161 3.94 -18.22 -12.52
N ASN A 162 4.41 -19.36 -11.99
CA ASN A 162 5.36 -20.25 -12.68
C ASN A 162 4.69 -20.93 -13.89
N ASP A 163 4.14 -20.15 -14.82
CA ASP A 163 3.71 -20.62 -16.13
C ASP A 163 4.72 -20.13 -17.16
N THR A 164 5.73 -20.98 -17.36
CA THR A 164 6.61 -21.08 -18.53
C THR A 164 7.56 -19.92 -18.88
N GLN A 165 8.75 -20.32 -19.31
CA GLN A 165 9.99 -19.57 -19.57
C GLN A 165 9.91 -18.40 -20.59
N GLN A 166 8.73 -17.93 -21.00
CA GLN A 166 8.60 -16.84 -21.98
C GLN A 166 8.74 -15.43 -21.39
N ASN A 167 8.54 -15.26 -20.07
CA ASN A 167 8.51 -13.92 -19.45
C ASN A 167 9.89 -13.40 -18.98
N ILE A 168 10.93 -14.24 -18.96
CA ILE A 168 12.27 -13.88 -18.45
C ILE A 168 12.98 -12.90 -19.39
N GLN A 169 12.67 -12.91 -20.70
CA GLN A 169 13.27 -11.99 -21.67
C GLN A 169 12.70 -10.57 -21.62
N GLN A 170 11.47 -10.37 -21.15
CA GLN A 170 10.91 -9.03 -20.98
C GLN A 170 11.36 -8.36 -19.67
N LEU A 171 11.52 -9.13 -18.60
CA LEU A 171 12.00 -8.63 -17.31
C LEU A 171 13.48 -8.19 -17.34
N SER A 172 14.31 -8.86 -18.14
CA SER A 172 15.72 -8.47 -18.30
C SER A 172 15.89 -7.13 -19.03
N GLY A 173 15.08 -6.88 -20.08
CA GLY A 173 15.05 -5.61 -20.78
C GLY A 173 14.60 -4.45 -19.88
N PHE A 174 13.61 -4.70 -19.02
CA PHE A 174 13.13 -3.72 -18.05
C PHE A 174 14.16 -3.39 -16.96
N LEU A 175 14.82 -4.39 -16.37
CA LEU A 175 15.90 -4.18 -15.40
C LEU A 175 17.06 -3.37 -16.00
N HIS A 176 17.38 -3.61 -17.27
CA HIS A 176 18.43 -2.87 -17.96
C HIS A 176 18.03 -1.41 -18.25
N TRP A 177 16.77 -1.17 -18.60
CA TRP A 177 16.22 0.19 -18.75
C TRP A 177 16.13 0.93 -17.41
N TRP A 178 15.73 0.26 -16.33
CA TRP A 178 15.69 0.83 -14.98
C TRP A 178 17.06 1.25 -14.46
N ASN A 179 18.08 0.42 -14.69
CA ASN A 179 19.45 0.77 -14.34
C ASN A 179 19.98 1.97 -15.13
N LYS A 180 19.57 2.12 -16.40
CA LYS A 180 19.90 3.33 -17.20
C LYS A 180 19.20 4.57 -16.65
N LEU A 181 17.93 4.47 -16.24
CA LEU A 181 17.17 5.57 -15.65
C LEU A 181 17.79 6.03 -14.32
N LEU A 182 18.13 5.10 -13.42
CA LEU A 182 18.79 5.43 -12.15
C LEU A 182 20.17 6.07 -12.36
N ASN A 183 20.93 5.63 -13.36
CA ASN A 183 22.23 6.24 -13.68
C ASN A 183 22.11 7.62 -14.33
N SER A 184 21.03 7.91 -15.07
CA SER A 184 20.79 9.25 -15.61
C SER A 184 20.45 10.29 -14.55
N PHE A 185 19.89 9.88 -13.40
CA PHE A 185 19.67 10.76 -12.24
C PHE A 185 20.94 11.04 -11.43
N LYS A 186 22.02 10.23 -11.59
CA LYS A 186 23.31 10.44 -10.91
C LYS A 186 24.23 11.44 -11.59
N LEU A 187 23.86 12.00 -12.74
CA LEU A 187 24.68 12.97 -13.48
C LEU A 187 24.28 14.45 -13.22
N TRP A 188 23.40 14.69 -12.25
CA TRP A 188 22.92 16.02 -11.85
C TRP A 188 23.08 16.28 -10.33
N PHE A 189 24.16 15.78 -9.74
CA PHE A 189 24.73 16.25 -8.47
C PHE A 189 26.26 16.10 -8.50
#